data_AF-A0A8C0J7U6-F1
#
_entry.id   AF-A0A8C0J7U6-F1
#
_cell.length_a   1.000
_cell.length_b   1.000
_cell.length_c   1.000
_cell.angle_alpha   90.00
_cell.angle_beta   90.00
_cell.angle_gamma   90.00
#
_symmetry.space_group_name_H-M   'P 1'
#
loop_
_entity.id
_entity.type
_entity.pdbx_description
1 polymer ?
#
loop_
_entity_poly.entity_id
_entity_poly.type
_entity_poly.pdbx_seq_one_letter_code
_entity_poly.pdbx_strand_id
1 'polypeptide(L)'
;MTTSSGPSDRYKAVWLIFFTLGLGTLLPWNFFLTATRYFTNRLGDPQNVSSLERLPGLNSTYEDQEPPPTYLQARFNNFMTLCAMLPLLIFTCLNSFLHQRIPQKVRILGSLVAILLVFMMTAALVKVPLEPLPFFVITMVKIILINSFGAILQGSLFGLAGLLPVSYTAPIMSGQGMAGTFAALAMICAISSGSLLADSAFGYFITACVVILLAIGCYILLPRLVRARPSRGGRGGDHPARREEWRGGRIAVLHRSHSIWVMALSVCFIFTVTIGVYPAVTAEVKSTIAGSSDWEKYFIPVSCFLMFNIFDWLGRSLTAVCLWVSTAQLPMQDTGKWVLTS
;
A
#
# COMPACT_ATOMS: atom_id res chain seq x y z
N MET A 1 38.07 -7.60 8.04
CA MET A 1 37.61 -6.27 7.60
C MET A 1 37.92 -6.10 6.12
N THR A 2 36.96 -6.35 5.25
CA THR A 2 37.05 -6.06 3.81
C THR A 2 35.83 -5.23 3.46
N THR A 3 36.03 -3.92 3.36
CA THR A 3 35.01 -2.96 2.97
C THR A 3 34.68 -3.18 1.49
N SER A 4 33.59 -3.89 1.20
CA SER A 4 33.00 -3.88 -0.14
C SER A 4 32.43 -2.49 -0.40
N SER A 5 33.26 -1.57 -0.88
CA SER A 5 32.81 -0.26 -1.36
C SER A 5 32.03 -0.46 -2.66
N GLY A 6 30.76 -0.84 -2.52
CA GLY A 6 29.77 -0.67 -3.58
C GLY A 6 29.74 0.80 -4.02
N PRO A 7 29.36 1.10 -5.26
CA PRO A 7 29.54 2.42 -5.82
C PRO A 7 28.67 3.41 -5.03
N SER A 8 29.33 4.35 -4.33
CA SER A 8 28.73 5.33 -3.42
C SER A 8 27.63 6.13 -4.13
N ASP A 9 26.39 6.04 -3.64
CA ASP A 9 25.25 6.84 -4.08
C ASP A 9 25.46 8.28 -3.59
N ARG A 10 26.15 9.12 -4.40
CA ARG A 10 26.32 10.54 -4.06
C ARG A 10 24.92 11.14 -3.90
N TYR A 11 24.65 11.61 -2.68
CA TYR A 11 23.39 12.23 -2.21
C TYR A 11 22.22 11.32 -1.87
N LYS A 12 22.38 9.98 -1.81
CA LYS A 12 21.26 9.04 -1.54
C LYS A 12 20.04 9.28 -2.46
N ALA A 13 20.26 9.82 -3.66
CA ALA A 13 19.19 10.28 -4.53
C ALA A 13 18.39 9.10 -5.10
N VAL A 14 19.08 8.00 -5.43
CA VAL A 14 18.42 6.77 -5.89
C VAL A 14 17.64 6.14 -4.74
N TRP A 15 18.20 6.12 -3.53
CA TRP A 15 17.50 5.67 -2.32
C TRP A 15 16.20 6.47 -2.11
N LEU A 16 16.25 7.79 -2.21
CA LEU A 16 15.09 8.66 -2.03
C LEU A 16 14.03 8.46 -3.12
N ILE A 17 14.43 8.20 -4.36
CA ILE A 17 13.49 7.86 -5.44
C ILE A 17 12.75 6.55 -5.12
N PHE A 18 13.46 5.50 -4.73
CA PHE A 18 12.83 4.23 -4.37
C PHE A 18 11.93 4.36 -3.14
N PHE A 19 12.34 5.18 -2.18
CA PHE A 19 11.53 5.56 -1.04
C PHE A 19 10.21 6.24 -1.45
N THR A 20 10.28 7.29 -2.29
CA THR A 20 9.10 8.00 -2.79
C THR A 20 8.21 7.10 -3.67
N LEU A 21 8.79 6.17 -4.43
CA LEU A 21 8.03 5.19 -5.19
C LEU A 21 7.27 4.24 -4.26
N GLY A 22 7.90 3.77 -3.19
CA GLY A 22 7.24 2.99 -2.13
C GLY A 22 6.07 3.74 -1.51
N LEU A 23 6.29 5.00 -1.13
CA LEU A 23 5.25 5.90 -0.61
C LEU A 23 4.07 6.02 -1.59
N GLY A 24 4.34 6.26 -2.87
CA GLY A 24 3.33 6.38 -3.92
C GLY A 24 2.53 5.09 -4.19
N THR A 25 3.04 3.92 -3.79
CA THR A 25 2.32 2.65 -3.97
C THR A 25 1.21 2.42 -2.95
N LEU A 26 1.37 2.90 -1.71
CA LEU A 26 0.44 2.60 -0.61
C LEU A 26 -0.26 3.80 -0.02
N LEU A 27 0.30 5.02 -0.11
CA LEU A 27 -0.34 6.20 0.46
C LEU A 27 -1.75 6.45 -0.11
N PRO A 28 -1.99 6.35 -1.44
CA PRO A 28 -3.32 6.52 -1.99
C PRO A 28 -4.32 5.54 -1.38
N TRP A 29 -3.95 4.26 -1.29
CA TRP A 29 -4.81 3.22 -0.71
C TRP A 29 -5.06 3.44 0.78
N ASN A 30 -4.03 3.82 1.55
CA ASN A 30 -4.18 4.08 2.99
C ASN A 30 -5.09 5.29 3.26
N PHE A 31 -5.01 6.34 2.44
CA PHE A 31 -5.94 7.46 2.49
C PHE A 31 -7.36 7.08 2.07
N PHE A 32 -7.51 6.17 1.11
CA PHE A 32 -8.82 5.62 0.75
C PHE A 32 -9.45 4.85 1.91
N LEU A 33 -8.69 3.98 2.59
CA LEU A 33 -9.12 3.28 3.80
C LEU A 33 -9.46 4.25 4.93
N THR A 34 -8.65 5.29 5.13
CA THR A 34 -8.89 6.34 6.13
C THR A 34 -10.20 7.10 5.86
N ALA A 35 -10.57 7.28 4.59
CA ALA A 35 -11.82 7.89 4.17
C ALA A 35 -13.05 6.97 4.29
N THR A 36 -12.95 5.77 4.87
CA THR A 36 -14.08 4.82 5.01
C THR A 36 -15.28 5.46 5.71
N ARG A 37 -15.05 6.24 6.78
CA ARG A 37 -16.12 6.96 7.49
C ARG A 37 -16.90 7.93 6.58
N TYR A 38 -16.21 8.58 5.65
CA TYR A 38 -16.85 9.44 4.65
C TYR A 38 -17.73 8.62 3.69
N PHE A 39 -17.24 7.48 3.19
CA PHE A 39 -18.02 6.64 2.28
C PHE A 39 -19.25 6.04 2.94
N THR A 40 -19.13 5.53 4.16
CA THR A 40 -20.27 4.96 4.89
C THR A 40 -21.30 6.03 5.24
N ASN A 41 -20.86 7.21 5.71
CA ASN A 41 -21.77 8.30 6.00
C ASN A 41 -22.53 8.78 4.75
N ARG A 42 -21.85 8.86 3.60
CA ARG A 42 -22.45 9.25 2.32
C ARG A 42 -23.44 8.22 1.75
N LEU A 43 -23.35 6.96 2.15
CA LEU A 43 -24.29 5.90 1.79
C LEU A 43 -25.52 5.87 2.71
N GLY A 44 -25.59 6.75 3.71
CA GLY A 44 -26.73 6.84 4.62
C GLY A 44 -27.91 7.62 4.06
N ASP A 45 -29.08 7.35 4.63
CA ASP A 45 -30.34 7.93 4.21
C ASP A 45 -30.44 9.40 4.68
N PRO A 46 -30.80 10.37 3.81
CA PRO A 46 -30.98 11.76 4.19
C PRO A 46 -32.03 11.97 5.30
N GLN A 47 -33.01 11.06 5.42
CA GLN A 47 -34.08 11.17 6.42
C GLN A 47 -33.61 10.95 7.86
N ASN A 48 -32.48 10.26 8.07
CA ASN A 48 -31.90 10.09 9.40
C ASN A 48 -31.15 11.34 9.90
N VAL A 49 -30.77 12.25 8.98
CA VAL A 49 -30.09 13.51 9.31
C VAL A 49 -31.09 14.61 9.64
N SER A 50 -32.26 14.63 8.98
CA SER A 50 -33.34 15.57 9.31
C SER A 50 -33.95 15.38 10.70
N SER A 51 -33.82 14.19 11.29
CA SER A 51 -34.26 13.89 12.66
C SER A 51 -33.34 14.49 13.73
N LEU A 52 -32.07 14.77 13.40
CA LEU A 52 -31.10 15.38 14.31
C LEU A 52 -31.15 16.91 14.32
N GLU A 53 -31.74 17.54 13.29
CA GLU A 53 -31.78 19.01 13.17
C GLU A 53 -33.18 19.63 13.38
N ARG A 54 -34.23 18.86 13.64
CA ARG A 54 -35.55 19.40 13.99
C ARG A 54 -36.11 18.72 15.22
N LEU A 55 -36.01 19.40 16.37
CA LEU A 55 -37.05 19.62 17.40
C LEU A 55 -36.39 20.02 18.74
N PRO A 56 -36.34 21.31 19.11
CA PRO A 56 -36.09 21.70 20.49
C PRO A 56 -37.39 21.53 21.28
N GLY A 57 -37.42 20.53 22.16
CA GLY A 57 -38.43 20.39 23.20
C GLY A 57 -39.62 19.51 22.84
N LEU A 58 -39.51 18.20 23.13
CA LEU A 58 -40.60 17.38 23.61
C LEU A 58 -40.00 16.17 24.33
N ASN A 59 -40.26 16.08 25.64
CA ASN A 59 -39.87 14.94 26.47
C ASN A 59 -40.40 13.64 25.88
N SER A 60 -39.50 12.76 25.46
CA SER A 60 -39.83 11.38 25.16
C SER A 60 -38.64 10.53 25.55
N THR A 61 -38.83 9.75 26.61
CA THR A 61 -37.99 8.63 27.03
C THR A 61 -38.03 7.56 25.93
N TYR A 62 -37.19 7.72 24.91
CA TYR A 62 -36.82 6.67 23.97
C TYR A 62 -35.30 6.68 23.93
N GLU A 63 -34.73 5.51 24.21
CA GLU A 63 -33.30 5.23 24.20
C GLU A 63 -32.64 5.82 22.95
N ASP A 64 -31.44 6.39 23.13
CA ASP A 64 -30.51 6.85 22.09
C ASP A 64 -30.09 5.68 21.18
N GLN A 65 -31.02 5.16 20.38
CA GLN A 65 -30.77 4.12 19.41
C GLN A 65 -30.57 4.79 18.06
N GLU A 66 -29.30 4.97 17.69
CA GLU A 66 -28.92 5.32 16.32
C GLU A 66 -29.71 4.43 15.34
N PRO A 67 -30.37 5.01 14.32
CA PRO A 67 -31.14 4.23 13.37
C PRO A 67 -30.25 3.15 12.75
N PRO A 68 -30.77 1.93 12.55
CA PRO A 68 -29.95 0.83 12.05
C PRO A 68 -29.31 1.21 10.72
N PRO A 69 -28.01 0.90 10.51
CA PRO A 69 -27.31 1.30 9.31
C PRO A 69 -28.00 0.73 8.07
N THR A 70 -28.11 1.55 7.02
CA THR A 70 -28.64 1.12 5.73
C THR A 70 -27.87 -0.11 5.22
N TYR A 71 -28.53 -1.01 4.48
CA TYR A 71 -27.90 -2.23 3.95
C TYR A 71 -26.54 -1.99 3.28
N LEU A 72 -26.43 -0.92 2.47
CA LEU A 72 -25.18 -0.54 1.79
C LEU A 72 -24.08 -0.07 2.75
N GLN A 73 -24.43 0.64 3.82
CA GLN A 73 -23.47 1.07 4.85
C GLN A 73 -22.90 -0.12 5.60
N ALA A 74 -23.77 -1.01 6.08
CA ALA A 74 -23.37 -2.18 6.88
C ALA A 74 -22.48 -3.16 6.10
N ARG A 75 -22.66 -3.26 4.79
CA ARG A 75 -21.88 -4.17 3.93
C ARG A 75 -20.71 -3.51 3.23
N PHE A 76 -20.54 -2.19 3.33
CA PHE A 76 -19.52 -1.45 2.59
C PHE A 76 -18.09 -1.99 2.80
N ASN A 77 -17.68 -2.20 4.06
CA ASN A 77 -16.33 -2.70 4.39
C ASN A 77 -16.08 -4.11 3.86
N ASN A 78 -17.10 -4.97 3.89
CA ASN A 78 -17.01 -6.33 3.35
C ASN A 78 -16.81 -6.32 1.83
N PHE A 79 -17.63 -5.53 1.12
CA PHE A 79 -17.49 -5.38 -0.34
C PHE A 79 -16.18 -4.69 -0.72
N MET A 80 -15.78 -3.63 -0.01
CA MET A 80 -14.49 -2.97 -0.23
C MET A 80 -13.34 -3.99 -0.12
N THR A 81 -13.36 -4.83 0.91
CA THR A 81 -12.32 -5.83 1.14
C THR A 81 -12.29 -6.88 0.02
N LEU A 82 -13.45 -7.41 -0.39
CA LEU A 82 -13.53 -8.35 -1.51
C LEU A 82 -13.05 -7.72 -2.83
N CYS A 83 -13.52 -6.52 -3.14
CA CYS A 83 -13.15 -5.75 -4.33
C CYS A 83 -11.68 -5.31 -4.31
N ALA A 84 -11.03 -5.26 -3.15
CA ALA A 84 -9.60 -4.95 -3.06
C ALA A 84 -8.75 -6.22 -3.16
N MET A 85 -9.04 -7.24 -2.36
CA MET A 85 -8.19 -8.42 -2.21
C MET A 85 -8.25 -9.35 -3.42
N LEU A 86 -9.42 -9.55 -4.04
CA LEU A 86 -9.54 -10.43 -5.20
C LEU A 86 -8.75 -9.91 -6.42
N PRO A 87 -8.91 -8.64 -6.84
CA PRO A 87 -8.11 -8.12 -7.95
C PRO A 87 -6.63 -8.02 -7.60
N LEU A 88 -6.28 -7.66 -6.37
CA LEU A 88 -4.89 -7.64 -5.91
C LEU A 88 -4.24 -9.02 -6.10
N LEU A 89 -4.91 -10.09 -5.67
CA LEU A 89 -4.42 -11.46 -5.82
C LEU A 89 -4.30 -11.88 -7.30
N ILE A 90 -5.39 -11.70 -8.06
CA ILE A 90 -5.45 -12.08 -9.48
C ILE A 90 -4.35 -11.37 -10.28
N PHE A 91 -4.23 -10.06 -10.14
CA PHE A 91 -3.26 -9.28 -10.91
C PHE A 91 -1.83 -9.47 -10.41
N THR A 92 -1.61 -9.81 -9.14
CA THR A 92 -0.28 -10.22 -8.66
C THR A 92 0.16 -11.53 -9.33
N CYS A 93 -0.74 -12.52 -9.42
CA CYS A 93 -0.50 -13.77 -10.15
C CYS A 93 -0.30 -13.53 -11.65
N LEU A 94 -1.14 -12.70 -12.29
CA LEU A 94 -1.03 -12.37 -13.71
C LEU A 94 0.22 -11.56 -14.03
N ASN A 95 0.73 -10.75 -13.11
CA ASN A 95 1.97 -10.00 -13.30
C ASN A 95 3.17 -10.94 -13.58
N SER A 96 3.16 -12.16 -13.05
CA SER A 96 4.13 -13.21 -13.37
C SER A 96 4.10 -13.65 -14.84
N PHE A 97 3.04 -13.36 -15.60
CA PHE A 97 3.00 -13.56 -17.06
C PHE A 97 3.17 -12.23 -17.82
N LEU A 98 2.55 -11.16 -17.32
CA LEU A 98 2.60 -9.83 -17.92
C LEU A 98 4.02 -9.27 -17.98
N HIS A 99 4.89 -9.62 -17.03
CA HIS A 99 6.26 -9.09 -16.98
C HIS A 99 7.12 -9.49 -18.19
N GLN A 100 6.81 -10.61 -18.84
CA GLN A 100 7.51 -11.07 -20.04
C GLN A 100 7.03 -10.35 -21.31
N ARG A 101 5.78 -9.88 -21.31
CA ARG A 101 5.12 -9.29 -22.50
C ARG A 101 5.20 -7.78 -22.52
N ILE A 102 5.15 -7.12 -21.36
CA ILE A 102 5.04 -5.66 -21.27
C ILE A 102 6.31 -5.06 -20.67
N PRO A 103 6.94 -4.06 -21.35
CA PRO A 103 8.11 -3.37 -20.83
C PRO A 103 7.85 -2.78 -19.44
N GLN A 104 8.85 -2.91 -18.55
CA GLN A 104 8.73 -2.48 -17.17
C GLN A 104 8.37 -1.00 -17.00
N LYS A 105 8.90 -0.13 -17.87
CA LYS A 105 8.56 1.31 -17.88
C LYS A 105 7.08 1.55 -18.11
N VAL A 106 6.47 0.81 -19.03
CA VAL A 106 5.03 0.92 -19.32
C VAL A 106 4.21 0.39 -18.16
N ARG A 107 4.64 -0.72 -17.53
CA ARG A 107 3.95 -1.26 -16.34
C ARG A 107 3.95 -0.29 -15.16
N ILE A 108 5.12 0.24 -14.78
CA ILE A 108 5.23 1.14 -13.62
C ILE A 108 4.55 2.49 -13.90
N LEU A 109 4.92 3.17 -14.99
CA LEU A 109 4.38 4.49 -15.31
C LEU A 109 2.88 4.42 -15.66
N GLY A 110 2.47 3.40 -16.43
CA GLY A 110 1.07 3.18 -16.79
C GLY A 110 0.19 2.93 -15.57
N SER A 111 0.64 2.09 -14.61
CA SER A 111 -0.10 1.88 -13.36
C SER A 111 -0.19 3.17 -12.53
N LEU A 112 0.90 3.93 -12.39
CA LEU A 112 0.86 5.20 -11.64
C LEU A 112 -0.12 6.20 -12.26
N VAL A 113 -0.12 6.34 -13.59
CA VAL A 113 -1.06 7.22 -14.31
C VAL A 113 -2.50 6.73 -14.15
N ALA A 114 -2.75 5.43 -14.27
CA ALA A 114 -4.09 4.87 -14.08
C ALA A 114 -4.62 5.12 -12.65
N ILE A 115 -3.80 4.88 -11.63
CA ILE A 115 -4.16 5.15 -10.23
C ILE A 115 -4.41 6.65 -10.02
N LEU A 116 -3.58 7.53 -10.59
CA LEU A 116 -3.79 8.98 -10.53
C LEU A 116 -5.15 9.38 -11.09
N LEU A 117 -5.53 8.88 -12.27
CA LEU A 117 -6.80 9.19 -12.90
C LEU A 117 -7.99 8.73 -12.04
N VAL A 118 -7.90 7.53 -11.44
CA VAL A 118 -8.97 7.01 -10.56
C VAL A 118 -9.07 7.83 -9.26
N PHE A 119 -7.96 8.30 -8.70
CA PHE A 119 -7.97 9.18 -7.53
C PHE A 119 -8.48 10.59 -7.85
N MET A 120 -8.14 11.15 -9.01
CA MET A 120 -8.71 12.41 -9.49
C MET A 120 -10.23 12.30 -9.68
N MET A 121 -10.69 11.20 -10.28
CA MET A 121 -12.12 10.89 -10.37
C MET A 121 -12.76 10.75 -8.98
N THR A 122 -12.05 10.15 -8.02
CA THR A 122 -12.56 10.01 -6.65
C THR A 122 -12.67 11.35 -5.93
N ALA A 123 -11.69 12.25 -6.08
CA ALA A 123 -11.75 13.61 -5.56
C ALA A 123 -12.91 14.40 -6.18
N ALA A 124 -13.12 14.29 -7.50
CA ALA A 124 -14.26 14.92 -8.17
C ALA A 124 -15.60 14.38 -7.65
N LEU A 125 -15.71 13.06 -7.44
CA LEU A 125 -16.92 12.41 -6.93
C LEU A 125 -17.31 12.90 -5.53
N VAL A 126 -16.38 13.46 -4.75
CA VAL A 126 -16.69 14.06 -3.46
C VAL A 126 -17.63 15.26 -3.60
N LYS A 127 -17.52 16.03 -4.68
CA LYS A 127 -18.32 17.24 -4.89
C LYS A 127 -19.59 17.01 -5.71
N VAL A 128 -19.68 15.91 -6.45
CA VAL A 128 -20.83 15.61 -7.32
C VAL A 128 -21.91 14.89 -6.52
N PRO A 129 -23.15 15.41 -6.40
CA PRO A 129 -24.24 14.70 -5.75
C PRO A 129 -24.64 13.47 -6.59
N LEU A 130 -24.69 12.30 -5.97
CA LEU A 130 -25.07 11.03 -6.58
C LEU A 130 -25.93 10.25 -5.61
N GLU A 131 -26.88 9.50 -6.14
CA GLU A 131 -27.68 8.57 -5.33
C GLU A 131 -26.79 7.47 -4.72
N PRO A 132 -27.20 6.90 -3.56
CA PRO A 132 -26.37 5.94 -2.81
C PRO A 132 -25.94 4.71 -3.63
N LEU A 133 -26.85 4.13 -4.44
CA LEU A 133 -26.56 2.92 -5.20
C LEU A 133 -25.56 3.18 -6.35
N PRO A 134 -25.75 4.17 -7.25
CA PRO A 134 -24.73 4.55 -8.22
C PRO A 134 -23.39 4.92 -7.58
N PHE A 135 -23.39 5.67 -6.47
CA PHE A 135 -22.19 6.03 -5.74
C PHE A 135 -21.44 4.79 -5.22
N PHE A 136 -22.17 3.82 -4.65
CA PHE A 136 -21.63 2.54 -4.19
C PHE A 136 -20.96 1.76 -5.32
N VAL A 137 -21.69 1.53 -6.43
CA VAL A 137 -21.19 0.72 -7.57
C VAL A 137 -19.96 1.37 -8.20
N ILE A 138 -20.01 2.67 -8.46
CA ILE A 138 -18.86 3.41 -9.02
C ILE A 138 -17.67 3.33 -8.06
N THR A 139 -17.89 3.43 -6.76
CA THR A 139 -16.82 3.31 -5.76
C THR A 139 -16.20 1.92 -5.75
N MET A 140 -16.99 0.85 -5.83
CA MET A 140 -16.47 -0.52 -5.90
C MET A 140 -15.68 -0.79 -7.18
N VAL A 141 -16.15 -0.30 -8.34
CA VAL A 141 -15.40 -0.40 -9.60
C VAL A 141 -14.04 0.31 -9.50
N LYS A 142 -13.99 1.50 -8.89
CA LYS A 142 -12.72 2.21 -8.67
C LYS A 142 -11.78 1.43 -7.74
N ILE A 143 -12.29 0.82 -6.66
CA ILE A 143 -11.50 -0.01 -5.75
C ILE A 143 -10.85 -1.18 -6.52
N ILE A 144 -11.60 -1.84 -7.39
CA ILE A 144 -11.10 -2.92 -8.25
C ILE A 144 -9.94 -2.40 -9.12
N LEU A 145 -10.14 -1.27 -9.81
CA LEU A 145 -9.11 -0.68 -10.67
C LEU A 145 -7.86 -0.28 -9.89
N ILE A 146 -8.00 0.36 -8.74
CA ILE A 146 -6.88 0.76 -7.87
C ILE A 146 -6.05 -0.46 -7.48
N ASN A 147 -6.70 -1.53 -7.04
CA ASN A 147 -6.00 -2.74 -6.58
C ASN A 147 -5.40 -3.55 -7.74
N SER A 148 -6.05 -3.59 -8.92
CA SER A 148 -5.48 -4.19 -10.13
C SER A 148 -4.19 -3.51 -10.58
N PHE A 149 -4.22 -2.18 -10.75
CA PHE A 149 -3.03 -1.43 -11.16
C PHE A 149 -1.99 -1.36 -10.04
N GLY A 150 -2.44 -1.34 -8.78
CA GLY A 150 -1.60 -1.42 -7.58
C GLY A 150 -0.80 -2.73 -7.53
N ALA A 151 -1.43 -3.86 -7.84
CA ALA A 151 -0.75 -5.16 -7.94
C ALA A 151 0.36 -5.15 -9.00
N ILE A 152 0.05 -4.64 -10.20
CA ILE A 152 1.03 -4.51 -11.29
C ILE A 152 2.17 -3.59 -10.88
N LEU A 153 1.87 -2.46 -10.23
CA LEU A 153 2.84 -1.48 -9.77
C LEU A 153 3.78 -2.07 -8.73
N GLN A 154 3.24 -2.63 -7.64
CA GLN A 154 4.03 -3.20 -6.55
C GLN A 154 4.89 -4.37 -7.06
N GLY A 155 4.31 -5.30 -7.82
CA GLY A 155 5.06 -6.42 -8.37
C GLY A 155 6.15 -5.99 -9.36
N SER A 156 5.92 -4.95 -10.16
CA SER A 156 6.94 -4.40 -11.07
C SER A 156 8.03 -3.62 -10.33
N LEU A 157 7.69 -2.96 -9.22
CA LEU A 157 8.62 -2.20 -8.40
C LEU A 157 9.54 -3.12 -7.59
N PHE A 158 9.01 -4.17 -6.96
CA PHE A 158 9.82 -5.21 -6.32
C PHE A 158 10.62 -6.03 -7.33
N GLY A 159 10.07 -6.26 -8.53
CA GLY A 159 10.83 -6.82 -9.65
C GLY A 159 12.01 -5.95 -10.09
N LEU A 160 11.87 -4.61 -10.06
CA LEU A 160 12.98 -3.68 -10.28
C LEU A 160 14.05 -3.80 -9.18
N ALA A 161 13.60 -3.78 -7.93
CA ALA A 161 14.45 -3.78 -6.76
C ALA A 161 15.27 -5.08 -6.67
N GLY A 162 14.70 -6.21 -7.10
CA GLY A 162 15.41 -7.49 -7.17
C GLY A 162 16.57 -7.55 -8.18
N LEU A 163 16.66 -6.59 -9.12
CA LEU A 163 17.80 -6.45 -10.03
C LEU A 163 18.92 -5.59 -9.44
N LEU A 164 18.64 -4.87 -8.35
CA LEU A 164 19.56 -3.98 -7.67
C LEU A 164 20.10 -4.65 -6.40
N PRO A 165 21.19 -4.14 -5.80
CA PRO A 165 21.65 -4.61 -4.50
C PRO A 165 20.50 -4.63 -3.47
N VAL A 166 20.50 -5.62 -2.57
CA VAL A 166 19.42 -5.86 -1.58
C VAL A 166 19.06 -4.59 -0.77
N SER A 167 20.02 -3.66 -0.62
CA SER A 167 19.84 -2.34 -0.01
C SER A 167 18.78 -1.45 -0.69
N TYR A 168 18.36 -1.71 -1.93
CA TYR A 168 17.35 -0.91 -2.65
C TYR A 168 15.91 -1.42 -2.51
N THR A 169 15.69 -2.58 -1.89
CA THR A 169 14.34 -3.06 -1.53
C THR A 169 13.84 -2.42 -0.24
N ALA A 170 14.74 -2.23 0.74
CA ALA A 170 14.41 -1.62 2.03
C ALA A 170 13.83 -0.18 1.95
N PRO A 171 14.29 0.73 1.06
CA PRO A 171 13.72 2.07 0.89
C PRO A 171 12.27 2.01 0.40
N ILE A 172 11.95 1.10 -0.54
CA ILE A 172 10.58 0.90 -1.01
C ILE A 172 9.68 0.50 0.16
N MET A 173 10.12 -0.49 0.94
CA MET A 173 9.36 -0.96 2.10
C MET A 173 9.25 0.13 3.17
N SER A 174 10.31 0.90 3.42
CA SER A 174 10.27 2.04 4.36
C SER A 174 9.27 3.11 3.90
N GLY A 175 9.24 3.45 2.61
CA GLY A 175 8.26 4.38 2.04
C GLY A 175 6.82 3.86 2.17
N GLN A 176 6.62 2.56 1.98
CA GLN A 176 5.34 1.89 2.22
C GLN A 176 4.88 1.98 3.69
N GLY A 177 5.78 1.79 4.65
CA GLY A 177 5.47 1.96 6.07
C GLY A 177 5.11 3.42 6.41
N MET A 178 5.90 4.38 5.91
CA MET A 178 5.65 5.81 6.14
C MET A 178 4.29 6.25 5.55
N ALA A 179 3.85 5.65 4.44
CA ALA A 179 2.53 5.89 3.88
C ALA A 179 1.42 5.63 4.91
N GLY A 180 1.57 4.56 5.71
CA GLY A 180 0.65 4.23 6.79
C GLY A 180 0.69 5.26 7.92
N THR A 181 1.88 5.69 8.31
CA THR A 181 2.05 6.71 9.36
C THR A 181 1.41 8.04 8.95
N PHE A 182 1.61 8.48 7.70
CA PHE A 182 0.95 9.68 7.19
C PHE A 182 -0.58 9.55 7.15
N ALA A 183 -1.12 8.39 6.82
CA ALA A 183 -2.56 8.14 6.87
C ALA A 183 -3.12 8.23 8.30
N ALA A 184 -2.46 7.62 9.27
CA ALA A 184 -2.86 7.70 10.67
C ALA A 184 -2.79 9.14 11.21
N LEU A 185 -1.72 9.88 10.91
CA LEU A 185 -1.59 11.29 11.29
C LEU A 185 -2.66 12.16 10.61
N ALA A 186 -2.92 11.96 9.32
CA ALA A 186 -3.97 12.68 8.61
C ALA A 186 -5.36 12.42 9.21
N MET A 187 -5.63 11.17 9.63
CA MET A 187 -6.87 10.82 10.34
C MET A 187 -7.01 11.60 11.65
N ILE A 188 -5.96 11.65 12.46
CA ILE A 188 -5.95 12.38 13.73
C ILE A 188 -6.17 13.88 13.48
N CYS A 189 -5.46 14.45 12.50
CA CYS A 189 -5.60 15.86 12.13
C CYS A 189 -7.02 16.20 11.65
N ALA A 190 -7.69 15.30 10.91
CA ALA A 190 -9.06 15.53 10.48
C ALA A 190 -10.06 15.50 11.64
N ILE A 191 -9.86 14.59 12.60
CA ILE A 191 -10.68 14.55 13.83
C ILE A 191 -10.47 15.84 14.63
N SER A 192 -9.21 16.26 14.81
CA SER A 192 -8.90 17.47 15.59
C SER A 192 -9.33 18.76 14.91
N SER A 193 -9.38 18.79 13.58
CA SER A 193 -9.83 19.97 12.83
C SER A 193 -11.35 20.18 12.90
N GLY A 194 -12.11 19.14 13.28
CA GLY A 194 -13.57 19.18 13.27
C GLY A 194 -14.17 19.41 11.87
N SER A 195 -13.38 19.18 10.81
CA SER A 195 -13.82 19.41 9.43
C SER A 195 -14.84 18.38 8.99
N LEU A 196 -15.75 18.77 8.10
CA LEU A 196 -16.72 17.87 7.49
C LEU A 196 -16.00 16.67 6.85
N LEU A 197 -16.59 15.47 7.00
CA LEU A 197 -16.01 14.23 6.46
C LEU A 197 -15.70 14.32 4.96
N ALA A 198 -16.52 15.04 4.20
CA ALA A 198 -16.32 15.28 2.77
C ALA A 198 -15.09 16.14 2.48
N ASP A 199 -14.86 17.22 3.24
CA ASP A 199 -13.70 18.10 3.05
C ASP A 199 -12.40 17.40 3.45
N SER A 200 -12.43 16.64 4.55
CA SER A 200 -11.32 15.79 4.97
C SER A 200 -10.98 14.73 3.91
N ALA A 201 -11.99 14.02 3.38
CA ALA A 201 -11.80 13.02 2.33
C ALA A 201 -11.27 13.64 1.03
N PHE A 202 -11.77 14.81 0.65
CA PHE A 202 -11.25 15.57 -0.49
C PHE A 202 -9.76 15.89 -0.31
N GLY A 203 -9.37 16.39 0.87
CA GLY A 203 -7.96 16.63 1.22
C GLY A 203 -7.10 15.39 1.10
N TYR A 204 -7.58 14.24 1.57
CA TYR A 204 -6.87 12.96 1.42
C TYR A 204 -6.65 12.57 -0.04
N PHE A 205 -7.69 12.64 -0.88
CA PHE A 205 -7.58 12.26 -2.29
C PHE A 205 -6.69 13.21 -3.10
N ILE A 206 -6.74 14.52 -2.83
CA ILE A 206 -5.83 15.48 -3.46
C ILE A 206 -4.39 15.23 -3.03
N THR A 207 -4.14 14.98 -1.74
CA THR A 207 -2.80 14.68 -1.24
C THR A 207 -2.26 13.39 -1.87
N ALA A 208 -3.10 12.36 -2.04
CA ALA A 208 -2.74 11.15 -2.78
C ALA A 208 -2.32 11.47 -4.23
N CYS A 209 -3.07 12.34 -4.94
CA CYS A 209 -2.74 12.75 -6.30
C CYS A 209 -1.37 13.45 -6.38
N VAL A 210 -1.08 14.36 -5.43
CA VAL A 210 0.22 15.05 -5.35
C VAL A 210 1.36 14.05 -5.14
N VAL A 211 1.19 13.07 -4.26
CA VAL A 211 2.23 12.06 -4.00
C VAL A 211 2.42 11.12 -5.19
N ILE A 212 1.35 10.75 -5.91
CA ILE A 212 1.47 9.96 -7.15
C ILE A 212 2.21 10.77 -8.24
N LEU A 213 1.90 12.05 -8.39
CA LEU A 213 2.62 12.94 -9.33
C LEU A 213 4.11 13.05 -8.98
N LEU A 214 4.42 13.18 -7.70
CA LEU A 214 5.80 13.16 -7.22
C LEU A 214 6.49 11.83 -7.54
N ALA A 215 5.82 10.70 -7.31
CA ALA A 215 6.34 9.37 -7.64
C ALA A 215 6.59 9.19 -9.15
N ILE A 216 5.69 9.71 -10.01
CA ILE A 216 5.88 9.75 -11.47
C ILE A 216 7.12 10.58 -11.82
N GLY A 217 7.26 11.78 -11.26
CA GLY A 217 8.43 12.64 -11.47
C GLY A 217 9.74 11.96 -11.07
N CYS A 218 9.76 11.34 -9.89
CA CYS A 218 10.90 10.55 -9.39
C CYS A 218 11.23 9.38 -10.32
N TYR A 219 10.24 8.66 -10.85
CA TYR A 219 10.46 7.56 -11.79
C TYR A 219 11.06 8.03 -13.12
N ILE A 220 10.59 9.16 -13.66
CA ILE A 220 11.11 9.75 -14.91
C ILE A 220 12.54 10.27 -14.72
N LEU A 221 12.87 10.77 -13.52
CA LEU A 221 14.20 11.25 -13.18
C LEU A 221 15.23 10.11 -13.02
N LEU A 222 14.80 8.92 -12.60
CA LEU A 222 15.67 7.78 -12.30
C LEU A 222 16.65 7.43 -13.44
N PRO A 223 16.24 7.28 -14.72
CA PRO A 223 17.16 7.01 -15.82
C PRO A 223 18.21 8.11 -16.06
N ARG A 224 17.91 9.37 -15.71
CA ARG A 224 18.86 10.49 -15.89
C ARG A 224 19.96 10.43 -14.84
N LEU A 225 19.62 10.10 -13.60
CA LEU A 225 20.58 9.96 -12.51
C LEU A 225 21.49 8.74 -12.69
N VAL A 226 20.94 7.63 -13.19
CA VAL A 226 21.74 6.44 -13.51
C VAL A 226 22.70 6.71 -14.68
N ARG A 227 22.29 7.48 -15.69
CA ARG A 227 23.08 7.78 -16.90
C ARG A 227 24.11 8.88 -16.70
N ALA A 228 23.87 9.83 -15.78
CA ALA A 228 24.83 10.86 -15.39
C ALA A 228 26.01 10.31 -14.57
N ARG A 229 25.97 9.03 -14.18
CA ARG A 229 27.09 8.35 -13.53
C ARG A 229 28.15 8.06 -14.59
N PRO A 230 29.36 8.66 -14.52
CA PRO A 230 30.43 8.32 -15.45
C PRO A 230 30.74 6.84 -15.26
N SER A 231 30.56 6.03 -16.32
CA SER A 231 31.04 4.64 -16.34
C SER A 231 32.57 4.68 -16.26
N ARG A 232 33.11 4.66 -15.04
CA ARG A 232 34.51 4.36 -14.81
C ARG A 232 34.68 2.85 -14.90
N GLY A 233 34.91 2.37 -16.13
CA GLY A 233 35.49 1.05 -16.41
C GLY A 233 34.49 0.00 -16.88
N GLY A 234 34.48 -0.26 -18.19
CA GLY A 234 33.77 -1.38 -18.80
C GLY A 234 33.64 -1.21 -20.31
N ARG A 235 34.75 -1.38 -21.03
CA ARG A 235 34.79 -1.42 -22.50
C ARG A 235 33.80 -2.47 -23.03
N GLY A 236 33.20 -2.13 -24.16
CA GLY A 236 32.24 -2.96 -24.88
C GLY A 236 32.73 -4.38 -25.13
N GLY A 237 31.79 -5.30 -24.98
CA GLY A 237 31.81 -6.63 -25.56
C GLY A 237 30.37 -6.95 -25.93
N ASP A 238 30.05 -6.84 -27.22
CA ASP A 238 28.81 -7.37 -27.78
C ASP A 238 28.77 -8.87 -27.46
N HIS A 239 27.81 -9.30 -26.65
CA HIS A 239 27.61 -10.71 -26.34
C HIS A 239 26.28 -11.18 -26.95
N PRO A 240 26.27 -12.26 -27.76
CA PRO A 240 25.11 -12.73 -28.52
C PRO A 240 24.09 -13.50 -27.65
N ALA A 241 23.92 -13.11 -26.38
CA ALA A 241 23.14 -13.86 -25.38
C ALA A 241 21.61 -13.63 -25.47
N ARG A 242 21.14 -12.77 -26.38
CA ARG A 242 19.75 -12.26 -26.37
C ARG A 242 18.71 -13.20 -27.00
N ARG A 243 19.13 -14.35 -27.56
CA ARG A 243 18.24 -15.27 -28.31
C ARG A 243 17.87 -16.57 -27.58
N GLU A 244 18.59 -16.99 -26.53
CA GLU A 244 18.28 -18.24 -25.80
C GLU A 244 17.35 -18.05 -24.59
N GLU A 245 17.19 -16.82 -24.10
CA GLU A 245 16.43 -16.49 -22.88
C GLU A 245 14.91 -16.80 -22.99
N TRP A 246 14.36 -16.85 -24.20
CA TRP A 246 12.92 -17.02 -24.45
C TRP A 246 12.43 -18.48 -24.36
N ARG A 247 13.29 -19.48 -24.51
CA ARG A 247 12.88 -20.91 -24.42
C ARG A 247 12.95 -21.48 -23.00
N GLY A 248 13.76 -20.86 -22.11
CA GLY A 248 13.95 -21.29 -20.72
C GLY A 248 12.96 -20.73 -19.70
N GLY A 249 12.10 -19.77 -20.09
CA GLY A 249 11.31 -18.96 -19.15
C GLY A 249 10.25 -19.70 -18.31
N ARG A 250 9.80 -20.89 -18.70
CA ARG A 250 8.83 -21.68 -17.88
C ARG A 250 9.51 -22.60 -16.86
N ILE A 251 10.62 -23.24 -17.23
CA ILE A 251 11.38 -24.13 -16.33
C ILE A 251 12.15 -23.31 -15.28
N ALA A 252 12.67 -22.13 -15.66
CA ALA A 252 13.35 -21.22 -14.75
C ALA A 252 12.42 -20.61 -13.66
N VAL A 253 11.13 -20.35 -13.98
CA VAL A 253 10.15 -19.84 -13.00
C VAL A 253 9.80 -20.92 -11.97
N LEU A 254 9.57 -22.16 -12.41
CA LEU A 254 9.27 -23.27 -11.49
C LEU A 254 10.44 -23.59 -10.56
N HIS A 255 11.66 -23.65 -11.11
CA HIS A 255 12.87 -23.92 -10.34
C HIS A 255 13.19 -22.78 -9.35
N ARG A 256 12.99 -21.52 -9.78
CA ARG A 256 13.16 -20.34 -8.90
C ARG A 256 12.09 -20.29 -7.81
N SER A 257 10.86 -20.73 -8.08
CA SER A 257 9.77 -20.79 -7.09
C SER A 257 10.11 -21.70 -5.90
N HIS A 258 10.75 -22.86 -6.13
CA HIS A 258 11.16 -23.75 -5.06
C HIS A 258 12.23 -23.11 -4.14
N SER A 259 13.12 -22.29 -4.72
CA SER A 259 14.20 -21.62 -3.99
C SER A 259 13.76 -20.42 -3.15
N ILE A 260 12.53 -19.92 -3.29
CA ILE A 260 12.04 -18.76 -2.51
C ILE A 260 10.79 -19.09 -1.68
N TRP A 261 10.32 -20.34 -1.73
CA TRP A 261 9.03 -20.72 -1.18
C TRP A 261 8.92 -20.50 0.33
N VAL A 262 10.01 -20.71 1.08
CA VAL A 262 10.06 -20.42 2.52
C VAL A 262 9.79 -18.94 2.79
N MET A 263 10.48 -18.03 2.10
CA MET A 263 10.29 -16.59 2.26
C MET A 263 8.89 -16.14 1.81
N ALA A 264 8.37 -16.72 0.72
CA ALA A 264 7.03 -16.43 0.23
C ALA A 264 5.96 -16.87 1.24
N LEU A 265 6.09 -18.07 1.82
CA LEU A 265 5.19 -18.55 2.88
C LEU A 265 5.29 -17.72 4.15
N SER A 266 6.50 -17.35 4.58
CA SER A 266 6.68 -16.50 5.76
C SER A 266 5.99 -15.15 5.58
N VAL A 267 6.17 -14.49 4.43
CA VAL A 267 5.50 -13.21 4.13
C VAL A 267 3.97 -13.38 4.06
N CYS A 268 3.49 -14.45 3.44
CA CYS A 268 2.06 -14.77 3.40
C CYS A 268 1.48 -14.94 4.81
N PHE A 269 2.18 -15.67 5.68
CA PHE A 269 1.76 -15.89 7.06
C PHE A 269 1.75 -14.59 7.87
N ILE A 270 2.78 -13.75 7.72
CA ILE A 270 2.83 -12.42 8.34
C ILE A 270 1.58 -11.61 7.98
N PHE A 271 1.29 -11.45 6.69
CA PHE A 271 0.12 -10.68 6.27
C PHE A 271 -1.21 -11.35 6.62
N THR A 272 -1.27 -12.68 6.69
CA THR A 272 -2.47 -13.41 7.14
C THR A 272 -2.81 -13.07 8.59
N VAL A 273 -1.81 -13.13 9.48
CA VAL A 273 -2.01 -12.77 10.89
C VAL A 273 -2.30 -11.28 11.01
N THR A 274 -1.55 -10.42 10.31
CA THR A 274 -1.75 -8.97 10.38
C THR A 274 -3.14 -8.55 9.91
N ILE A 275 -3.59 -8.96 8.72
CA ILE A 275 -4.90 -8.55 8.17
C ILE A 275 -6.05 -9.26 8.90
N GLY A 276 -5.82 -10.47 9.43
CA GLY A 276 -6.81 -11.19 10.23
C GLY A 276 -7.13 -10.52 11.56
N VAL A 277 -6.19 -9.77 12.13
CA VAL A 277 -6.35 -9.08 13.42
C VAL A 277 -6.55 -7.56 13.24
N TYR A 278 -5.75 -6.93 12.39
CA TYR A 278 -5.75 -5.49 12.13
C TYR A 278 -6.35 -5.14 10.76
N PRO A 279 -7.23 -4.14 10.64
CA PRO A 279 -7.77 -3.31 11.72
C PRO A 279 -9.05 -3.89 12.35
N ALA A 280 -9.72 -4.86 11.72
CA ALA A 280 -11.11 -5.22 12.02
C ALA A 280 -11.35 -5.66 13.47
N VAL A 281 -10.46 -6.47 14.06
CA VAL A 281 -10.60 -6.92 15.45
C VAL A 281 -10.07 -5.85 16.40
N THR A 282 -8.93 -5.24 16.08
CA THR A 282 -8.29 -4.25 16.95
C THR A 282 -9.05 -2.93 17.07
N ALA A 283 -9.87 -2.58 16.07
CA ALA A 283 -10.67 -1.36 16.07
C ALA A 283 -11.89 -1.42 17.01
N GLU A 284 -12.26 -2.61 17.49
CA GLU A 284 -13.36 -2.82 18.45
C GLU A 284 -12.92 -2.65 19.92
N VAL A 285 -11.61 -2.49 20.17
CA VAL A 285 -11.07 -2.32 21.52
C VAL A 285 -11.48 -0.96 22.10
N LYS A 286 -11.97 -0.94 23.34
CA LYS A 286 -12.31 0.28 24.08
C LYS A 286 -11.31 0.57 25.18
N SER A 287 -11.11 1.86 25.49
CA SER A 287 -10.28 2.27 26.61
C SER A 287 -11.01 2.05 27.94
N THR A 288 -10.35 1.41 28.90
CA THR A 288 -10.89 1.19 30.26
C THR A 288 -10.60 2.35 31.22
N ILE A 289 -9.78 3.32 30.80
CA ILE A 289 -9.29 4.43 31.63
C ILE A 289 -9.76 5.82 31.12
N ALA A 290 -10.51 5.87 30.03
CA ALA A 290 -10.89 7.13 29.36
C ALA A 290 -11.89 7.99 30.15
N GLY A 291 -12.68 7.38 31.05
CA GLY A 291 -13.75 8.09 31.76
C GLY A 291 -14.71 8.79 30.79
N SER A 292 -15.07 10.06 31.07
CA SER A 292 -15.93 10.92 30.22
C SER A 292 -15.15 11.85 29.27
N SER A 293 -13.89 11.54 28.97
CA SER A 293 -13.03 12.44 28.19
C SER A 293 -13.20 12.26 26.67
N ASP A 294 -12.84 13.29 25.91
CA ASP A 294 -12.73 13.24 24.44
C ASP A 294 -11.76 12.17 23.92
N TRP A 295 -11.02 11.49 24.81
CA TRP A 295 -10.10 10.41 24.48
C TRP A 295 -10.75 9.25 23.74
N GLU A 296 -12.05 9.00 23.92
CA GLU A 296 -12.75 7.94 23.16
C GLU A 296 -12.65 8.13 21.64
N LYS A 297 -12.69 9.38 21.16
CA LYS A 297 -12.57 9.72 19.73
C LYS A 297 -11.15 9.48 19.20
N TYR A 298 -10.14 9.68 20.05
CA TYR A 298 -8.73 9.58 19.69
C TYR A 298 -8.10 8.22 20.00
N PHE A 299 -8.73 7.41 20.84
CA PHE A 299 -8.16 6.16 21.32
C PHE A 299 -7.80 5.24 20.15
N ILE A 300 -8.75 4.87 19.28
CA ILE A 300 -8.47 3.98 18.14
C ILE A 300 -7.46 4.59 17.15
N PRO A 301 -7.60 5.86 16.69
CA PRO A 301 -6.61 6.48 15.82
C PRO A 301 -5.19 6.50 16.40
N VAL A 302 -5.04 6.71 17.71
CA VAL A 302 -3.72 6.86 18.35
C VAL A 302 -3.16 5.51 18.80
N SER A 303 -3.88 4.76 19.63
CA SER A 303 -3.40 3.53 20.27
C SER A 303 -3.36 2.34 19.30
N CYS A 304 -4.23 2.32 18.28
CA CYS A 304 -4.27 1.26 17.29
C CYS A 304 -3.60 1.68 15.98
N PHE A 305 -4.16 2.67 15.27
CA PHE A 305 -3.69 2.98 13.92
C PHE A 305 -2.31 3.64 13.90
N LEU A 306 -2.09 4.69 14.68
CA LEU A 306 -0.79 5.39 14.71
C LEU A 306 0.30 4.47 15.27
N MET A 307 0.04 3.78 16.37
CA MET A 307 0.99 2.84 16.96
C MET A 307 1.40 1.75 15.97
N PHE A 308 0.43 1.05 15.35
CA PHE A 308 0.71 0.03 14.34
C PHE A 308 1.59 0.57 13.20
N ASN A 309 1.22 1.72 12.63
CA ASN A 309 1.92 2.28 11.48
C ASN A 309 3.32 2.82 11.83
N ILE A 310 3.54 3.34 13.04
CA ILE A 310 4.88 3.76 13.49
C ILE A 310 5.78 2.53 13.64
N PHE A 311 5.31 1.48 14.31
CA PHE A 311 6.14 0.28 14.53
C PHE A 311 6.37 -0.53 13.25
N ASP A 312 5.39 -0.62 12.34
CA ASP A 312 5.60 -1.21 11.00
C ASP A 312 6.64 -0.40 10.20
N TRP A 313 6.53 0.93 10.21
CA TRP A 313 7.50 1.78 9.52
C TRP A 313 8.91 1.67 10.10
N LEU A 314 9.06 1.71 11.43
CA LEU A 314 10.34 1.54 12.11
C LEU A 314 10.94 0.16 11.81
N GLY A 315 10.14 -0.91 11.86
CA GLY A 315 10.58 -2.27 11.53
C GLY A 315 11.10 -2.38 10.09
N ARG A 316 10.35 -1.85 9.11
CA ARG A 316 10.78 -1.83 7.70
C ARG A 316 12.02 -0.98 7.50
N SER A 317 12.12 0.17 8.16
CA SER A 317 13.27 1.08 8.04
C SER A 317 14.53 0.50 8.66
N LEU A 318 14.41 -0.26 9.74
CA LEU A 318 15.53 -0.92 10.40
C LEU A 318 16.23 -1.92 9.46
N THR A 319 15.49 -2.59 8.57
CA THR A 319 16.07 -3.52 7.57
C THR A 319 17.03 -2.85 6.59
N ALA A 320 16.99 -1.52 6.44
CA ALA A 320 17.94 -0.77 5.61
C ALA A 320 19.32 -0.63 6.27
N VAL A 321 19.39 -0.77 7.60
CA VAL A 321 20.61 -0.54 8.40
C VAL A 321 21.12 -1.84 9.03
N CYS A 322 20.20 -2.72 9.48
CA CYS A 322 20.54 -3.94 10.20
C CYS A 322 19.73 -5.13 9.66
N LEU A 323 20.44 -6.13 9.13
CA LEU A 323 19.90 -7.45 8.80
C LEU A 323 20.66 -8.46 9.68
N TRP A 324 20.06 -8.84 10.80
CA TRP A 324 20.72 -9.62 11.85
C TRP A 324 21.10 -11.04 11.39
N VAL A 325 20.23 -11.68 10.60
CA VAL A 325 20.46 -13.04 10.08
C VAL A 325 20.85 -12.90 8.60
N SER A 326 22.13 -13.13 8.30
CA SER A 326 22.58 -13.26 6.91
C SER A 326 21.93 -14.51 6.30
N THR A 327 21.57 -14.45 5.02
CA THR A 327 20.90 -15.52 4.25
C THR A 327 21.59 -16.90 4.30
N ALA A 328 22.77 -17.00 4.91
CA ALA A 328 23.49 -18.24 5.22
C ALA A 328 22.92 -19.07 6.38
N GLN A 329 22.02 -18.52 7.22
CA GLN A 329 21.41 -19.24 8.36
C GLN A 329 19.96 -19.69 8.13
N LEU A 330 19.35 -19.28 7.00
CA LEU A 330 18.11 -19.91 6.54
C LEU A 330 18.47 -21.26 5.89
N PRO A 331 17.75 -22.36 6.17
CA PRO A 331 18.16 -23.72 5.79
C PRO A 331 17.98 -23.98 4.29
N MET A 332 18.74 -23.27 3.44
CA MET A 332 18.67 -23.37 1.98
C MET A 332 20.04 -23.48 1.30
N GLN A 333 21.12 -23.74 2.04
CA GLN A 333 22.42 -24.06 1.42
C GLN A 333 22.99 -25.46 1.72
N ASP A 334 22.34 -26.30 2.52
CA ASP A 334 22.87 -27.62 2.89
C ASP A 334 22.22 -28.83 2.19
N THR A 335 21.43 -28.64 1.13
CA THR A 335 20.91 -29.79 0.35
C THR A 335 21.87 -30.29 -0.75
N GLY A 336 23.16 -29.94 -0.69
CA GLY A 336 24.15 -30.26 -1.72
C GLY A 336 25.39 -31.05 -1.27
N LYS A 337 25.52 -31.47 -0.01
CA LYS A 337 26.65 -32.26 0.47
C LYS A 337 26.20 -33.49 1.25
N TRP A 338 25.63 -34.45 0.55
CA TRP A 338 25.78 -35.85 0.94
C TRP A 338 27.17 -36.31 0.48
N VAL A 339 28.19 -35.96 1.25
CA VAL A 339 29.49 -36.64 1.13
C VAL A 339 29.32 -37.98 1.82
N LEU A 340 29.25 -39.03 1.02
CA LEU A 340 29.49 -40.40 1.44
C LEU A 340 30.89 -40.46 2.06
N THR A 341 30.97 -40.66 3.37
CA THR A 341 32.14 -41.27 4.01
C THR A 341 31.68 -42.57 4.65
N SER A 342 31.88 -43.64 3.89
CA SER A 342 32.16 -44.98 4.40
C SER A 342 33.49 -44.99 5.16
#